data_AF-A0A2R7KVA6-F1
#
_entry.id   AF-A0A2R7KVA6-F1
#
_cell.length_a   1.000
_cell.length_b   1.000
_cell.length_c   1.000
_cell.angle_alpha   90.00
_cell.angle_beta   90.00
_cell.angle_gamma   90.00
#
_symmetry.space_group_name_H-M   'P 1'
#
loop_
_entity.id
_entity.type
_entity.pdbx_description
1 polymer ?
#
loop_
_entity_poly.entity_id
_entity_poly.type
_entity_poly.pdbx_seq_one_letter_code
_entity_poly.pdbx_strand_id
1 'polypeptide(L)'
;MKILFYSMLLIFIVSCQSKTSTPEEFINVNKVKKDVYKKDLSLLTVAIKVYYDSINSVLNPRYVTTLLGAKIDTVFYGNNGKIVFLALLTKKNEYAEKGMQYEGECYIAYKRNNIEFFDKLKYSSTSTESLEKASEMIRRIYLGEMNNIEGKYNINDTRFWDSRVWQEAKEMKEGRKSFEEMKKTHPENVYDPNDR
;
A
#
# COMPACT_ATOMS: atom_id res chain seq x y z
N MET A 1 -17.52 16.40 -51.19
CA MET A 1 -17.72 15.68 -49.92
C MET A 1 -16.42 15.05 -49.41
N LYS A 2 -15.40 15.85 -49.05
CA LYS A 2 -14.16 15.34 -48.43
C LYS A 2 -13.73 16.12 -47.17
N ILE A 3 -14.53 17.10 -46.75
CA ILE A 3 -14.23 17.97 -45.61
C ILE A 3 -14.94 17.50 -44.32
N LEU A 4 -15.97 16.65 -44.43
CA LEU A 4 -16.70 16.11 -43.29
C LEU A 4 -16.04 14.89 -42.61
N PHE A 5 -15.00 14.32 -43.21
CA PHE A 5 -14.30 13.15 -42.62
C PHE A 5 -13.18 13.54 -41.64
N TYR A 6 -12.69 14.78 -41.69
CA TYR A 6 -11.61 15.23 -40.82
C TYR A 6 -12.08 15.77 -39.46
N SER A 7 -13.37 16.11 -39.29
CA SER A 7 -13.89 16.57 -38.00
C SER A 7 -14.25 15.42 -37.04
N MET A 8 -14.56 14.23 -37.56
CA MET A 8 -14.85 13.07 -36.70
C MET A 8 -13.60 12.39 -36.14
N LEU A 9 -12.42 12.63 -36.72
CA LEU A 9 -11.16 12.04 -36.23
C LEU A 9 -10.53 12.83 -35.05
N LEU A 10 -11.01 14.04 -34.78
CA LEU A 10 -10.52 14.90 -33.69
C LEU A 10 -11.25 14.67 -32.35
N ILE A 11 -12.33 13.89 -32.34
CA ILE A 11 -13.14 13.64 -31.13
C ILE A 11 -12.62 12.41 -30.34
N PHE A 12 -11.70 11.60 -30.89
CA PHE A 12 -11.25 10.35 -30.27
C PHE A 12 -9.93 10.42 -29.48
N ILE A 13 -9.28 11.58 -29.35
CA ILE A 13 -8.00 11.70 -28.60
C ILE A 13 -8.19 12.23 -27.17
N VAL A 14 -9.40 12.58 -26.74
CA VAL A 14 -9.69 12.79 -25.31
C VAL A 14 -9.94 11.43 -24.64
N SER A 15 -8.99 10.51 -24.81
CA SER A 15 -8.94 9.27 -24.04
C SER A 15 -8.57 9.60 -22.61
N CYS A 16 -9.60 9.79 -21.77
CA CYS A 16 -9.68 9.26 -20.43
C CYS A 16 -8.38 9.26 -19.60
N GLN A 17 -7.74 10.41 -19.44
CA GLN A 17 -6.99 10.66 -18.21
C GLN A 17 -8.05 10.98 -17.17
N SER A 18 -8.33 10.03 -16.28
CA SER A 18 -8.95 10.37 -15.01
C SER A 18 -8.05 11.43 -14.38
N LYS A 19 -8.43 12.71 -14.49
CA LYS A 19 -7.69 13.82 -13.89
C LYS A 19 -7.52 13.47 -12.43
N THR A 20 -6.29 13.18 -12.02
CA THR A 20 -6.00 13.15 -10.60
C THR A 20 -6.36 14.53 -10.05
N SER A 21 -7.04 14.58 -8.91
CA SER A 21 -7.38 15.86 -8.25
C SER A 21 -6.16 16.67 -7.82
N THR A 22 -4.96 16.07 -7.90
CA THR A 22 -3.66 16.70 -7.68
C THR A 22 -3.43 17.83 -8.69
N PRO A 23 -3.24 19.09 -8.23
CA PRO A 23 -2.85 20.19 -9.11
C PRO A 23 -1.51 19.91 -9.80
N GLU A 24 -1.34 20.40 -11.03
CA GLU A 24 -0.20 20.08 -11.89
C GLU A 24 1.15 20.43 -11.23
N GLU A 25 1.19 21.54 -10.51
CA GLU A 25 2.37 22.02 -9.79
C GLU A 25 2.77 21.13 -8.61
N PHE A 26 1.85 20.28 -8.12
CA PHE A 26 2.10 19.35 -7.03
C PHE A 26 2.24 17.90 -7.51
N ILE A 27 2.23 17.61 -8.81
CA ILE A 27 2.43 16.25 -9.31
C ILE A 27 3.83 15.76 -8.95
N ASN A 28 3.91 14.57 -8.34
CA ASN A 28 5.17 13.91 -8.06
C ASN A 28 5.82 13.43 -9.37
N VAL A 29 6.95 14.02 -9.72
CA VAL A 29 7.71 13.69 -10.93
C VAL A 29 8.90 12.76 -10.69
N ASN A 30 9.09 12.28 -9.46
CA ASN A 30 10.21 11.42 -9.10
C ASN A 30 10.18 10.11 -9.89
N LYS A 31 11.30 9.80 -10.53
CA LYS A 31 11.49 8.59 -11.35
C LYS A 31 12.82 7.94 -11.00
N VAL A 32 12.85 6.62 -11.11
CA VAL A 32 14.08 5.82 -10.97
C VAL A 32 14.38 5.08 -12.25
N LYS A 33 15.63 4.64 -12.41
CA LYS A 33 16.02 3.78 -13.54
C LYS A 33 15.22 2.47 -13.49
N LYS A 34 14.86 1.94 -14.67
CA LYS A 34 14.04 0.71 -14.81
C LYS A 34 14.63 -0.48 -14.06
N ASP A 35 15.94 -0.65 -14.07
CA ASP A 35 16.59 -1.78 -13.39
C ASP A 35 16.54 -1.64 -11.86
N VAL A 36 16.63 -0.41 -11.36
CA VAL A 36 16.42 -0.11 -9.94
C VAL A 36 14.98 -0.43 -9.56
N TYR A 37 14.00 0.01 -10.36
CA TYR A 37 12.59 -0.29 -10.13
C TYR A 37 12.32 -1.80 -10.06
N LYS A 38 12.85 -2.57 -11.02
CA LYS A 38 12.70 -4.03 -11.04
C LYS A 38 13.32 -4.70 -9.82
N LYS A 39 14.51 -4.26 -9.41
CA LYS A 39 15.18 -4.75 -8.21
C LYS A 39 14.33 -4.46 -6.97
N ASP A 40 13.78 -3.25 -6.87
CA ASP A 40 12.94 -2.84 -5.74
C ASP A 40 11.65 -3.65 -5.66
N LEU A 41 10.99 -3.93 -6.79
CA LEU A 41 9.81 -4.82 -6.82
C LEU A 41 10.11 -6.20 -6.21
N SER A 42 11.24 -6.79 -6.58
CA SER A 42 11.65 -8.10 -6.06
C SER A 42 11.93 -8.05 -4.55
N LEU A 43 12.72 -7.07 -4.11
CA LEU A 43 13.06 -6.88 -2.70
C LEU A 43 11.81 -6.64 -1.84
N LEU A 44 10.92 -5.75 -2.28
CA LEU A 44 9.68 -5.44 -1.58
C LEU A 44 8.74 -6.65 -1.51
N THR A 45 8.66 -7.45 -2.57
CA THR A 45 7.85 -8.68 -2.58
C THR A 45 8.33 -9.67 -1.52
N VAL A 46 9.65 -9.87 -1.41
CA VAL A 46 10.23 -10.74 -0.38
C VAL A 46 9.98 -10.17 1.01
N ALA A 47 10.22 -8.88 1.18
CA ALA A 47 10.15 -8.22 2.47
C ALA A 47 8.70 -8.16 3.03
N ILE A 48 7.68 -8.04 2.17
CA ILE A 48 6.26 -8.18 2.58
C ILE A 48 5.93 -9.59 3.09
N LYS A 49 6.45 -10.64 2.45
CA LYS A 49 6.21 -12.01 2.93
C LYS A 49 6.78 -12.20 4.34
N VAL A 50 8.03 -11.77 4.54
CA VAL A 50 8.70 -11.81 5.85
C VAL A 50 7.91 -11.02 6.90
N TYR A 51 7.39 -9.84 6.54
CA TYR A 51 6.55 -9.03 7.43
C TYR A 51 5.29 -9.79 7.88
N TYR A 52 4.57 -10.43 6.96
CA TYR A 52 3.39 -11.21 7.29
C TYR A 52 3.70 -12.46 8.11
N ASP A 53 4.78 -13.16 7.79
CA ASP A 53 5.24 -14.31 8.57
C ASP A 53 5.56 -13.90 10.01
N SER A 54 6.17 -12.72 10.21
CA SER A 54 6.46 -12.19 11.54
C SER A 54 5.19 -11.87 12.33
N ILE A 55 4.17 -11.26 11.71
CA ILE A 55 2.89 -10.98 12.38
C ILE A 55 2.19 -12.28 12.78
N ASN A 56 2.13 -13.25 11.86
CA ASN A 56 1.48 -14.53 12.11
C ASN A 56 2.18 -15.36 13.20
N SER A 57 3.49 -15.15 13.41
CA SER A 57 4.23 -15.82 14.49
C SER A 57 3.93 -15.26 15.89
N VAL A 58 3.42 -14.03 15.99
CA VAL A 58 3.19 -13.32 17.27
C VAL A 58 1.74 -13.44 17.76
N LEU A 59 0.78 -13.53 16.84
CA LEU A 59 -0.65 -13.66 17.16
C LEU A 59 -1.02 -15.15 17.25
N ASN A 60 -1.57 -15.57 18.40
CA ASN A 60 -2.09 -16.93 18.61
C ASN A 60 -2.98 -17.33 17.40
N PRO A 61 -2.69 -18.45 16.69
CA PRO A 61 -3.23 -18.71 15.37
C PRO A 61 -4.70 -19.14 15.44
N ARG A 62 -5.60 -18.16 15.57
CA ARG A 62 -7.02 -18.30 15.23
C ARG A 62 -7.38 -17.46 14.01
N TYR A 63 -6.45 -17.29 13.07
CA TYR A 63 -6.77 -16.65 11.81
C TYR A 63 -7.37 -17.67 10.84
N VAL A 64 -8.63 -17.44 10.46
CA VAL A 64 -9.35 -18.13 9.38
C VAL A 64 -8.77 -17.76 7.99
N THR A 65 -7.74 -16.89 7.97
CA THR A 65 -7.10 -16.38 6.77
C THR A 65 -5.61 -16.71 6.71
N THR A 66 -5.18 -17.37 5.63
CA THR A 66 -3.76 -17.74 5.37
C THR A 66 -3.22 -16.98 4.17
N LEU A 67 -2.06 -16.34 4.29
CA LEU A 67 -1.39 -15.71 3.15
C LEU A 67 -0.84 -16.77 2.19
N LEU A 68 -1.25 -16.71 0.92
CA LEU A 68 -0.79 -17.62 -0.14
C LEU A 68 0.22 -16.95 -1.08
N GLY A 69 0.10 -15.63 -1.28
CA GLY A 69 0.95 -14.91 -2.20
C GLY A 69 0.92 -13.41 -1.97
N ALA A 70 1.99 -12.74 -2.41
CA ALA A 70 2.13 -11.30 -2.40
C ALA A 70 2.78 -10.83 -3.71
N LYS A 71 2.32 -9.70 -4.22
CA LYS A 71 2.83 -9.02 -5.42
C LYS A 71 2.86 -7.53 -5.17
N ILE A 72 3.91 -6.84 -5.61
CA ILE A 72 3.91 -5.37 -5.61
C ILE A 72 3.27 -4.87 -6.90
N ASP A 73 2.23 -4.05 -6.78
CA ASP A 73 1.55 -3.41 -7.89
C ASP A 73 2.39 -2.25 -8.43
N THR A 74 2.68 -1.27 -7.56
CA THR A 74 3.40 -0.05 -7.93
C THR A 74 4.26 0.44 -6.77
N VAL A 75 5.43 0.99 -7.11
CA VAL A 75 6.31 1.71 -6.17
C VAL A 75 6.37 3.19 -6.56
N PHE A 76 6.11 4.05 -5.58
CA PHE A 76 6.20 5.50 -5.67
C PHE A 76 7.42 5.98 -4.89
N TYR A 77 8.11 6.97 -5.45
CA TYR A 77 9.36 7.48 -4.91
C TYR A 77 9.17 8.92 -4.44
N GLY A 78 9.59 9.18 -3.21
CA GLY A 78 9.66 10.51 -2.63
C GLY A 78 11.10 10.97 -2.46
N ASN A 79 11.25 12.10 -1.81
CA ASN A 79 12.55 12.66 -1.43
C ASN A 79 13.14 11.90 -0.23
N ASN A 80 14.45 12.04 -0.01
CA ASN A 80 15.15 11.51 1.18
C ASN A 80 14.99 10.00 1.40
N GLY A 81 14.88 9.25 0.31
CA GLY A 81 14.71 7.80 0.35
C GLY A 81 13.32 7.35 0.77
N LYS A 82 12.33 8.24 0.91
CA LYS A 82 10.93 7.86 1.15
C LYS A 82 10.41 7.05 -0.04
N ILE A 83 9.78 5.92 0.23
CA ILE A 83 9.06 5.15 -0.77
C ILE A 83 7.67 4.79 -0.23
N VAL A 84 6.69 4.76 -1.13
CA VAL A 84 5.37 4.20 -0.85
C VAL A 84 5.12 3.12 -1.88
N PHE A 85 4.53 2.00 -1.49
CA PHE A 85 4.22 0.95 -2.45
C PHE A 85 2.88 0.31 -2.16
N LEU A 86 2.23 -0.11 -3.24
CA LEU A 86 0.98 -0.84 -3.21
C LEU A 86 1.29 -2.33 -3.31
N ALA A 87 0.86 -3.10 -2.32
CA ALA A 87 0.97 -4.54 -2.30
C ALA A 87 -0.40 -5.17 -2.57
N LEU A 88 -0.40 -6.25 -3.34
CA LEU A 88 -1.55 -7.09 -3.58
C LEU A 88 -1.29 -8.45 -2.94
N LEU A 89 -2.24 -8.92 -2.16
CA LEU A 89 -2.14 -10.14 -1.38
C LEU A 89 -3.21 -11.11 -1.86
N THR A 90 -2.82 -12.38 -1.94
CA THR A 90 -3.73 -13.49 -2.15
C THR A 90 -3.81 -14.26 -0.85
N LYS A 91 -5.01 -14.40 -0.30
CA LYS A 91 -5.26 -15.08 0.97
C LYS A 91 -6.28 -16.19 0.76
N LYS A 92 -6.08 -17.33 1.43
CA LYS A 92 -7.15 -18.28 1.68
C LYS A 92 -8.07 -17.67 2.72
N ASN A 93 -9.38 -17.67 2.50
CA ASN A 93 -10.38 -17.21 3.46
C ASN A 93 -11.60 -18.13 3.38
N GLU A 94 -11.92 -18.85 4.46
CA GLU A 94 -13.04 -19.80 4.49
C GLU A 94 -14.41 -19.11 4.40
N TYR A 95 -14.49 -17.82 4.73
CA TYR A 95 -15.70 -17.02 4.60
C TYR A 95 -15.88 -16.40 3.21
N ALA A 96 -14.88 -16.50 2.33
CA ALA A 96 -15.02 -16.07 0.95
C ALA A 96 -15.71 -17.15 0.13
N GLU A 97 -16.60 -16.77 -0.78
CA GLU A 97 -17.41 -17.68 -1.60
C GLU A 97 -16.58 -18.76 -2.33
N LYS A 98 -15.37 -18.40 -2.77
CA LYS A 98 -14.43 -19.30 -3.47
C LYS A 98 -13.27 -19.78 -2.60
N GLY A 99 -13.34 -19.60 -1.28
CA GLY A 99 -12.24 -19.90 -0.36
C GLY A 99 -11.03 -18.96 -0.51
N MET A 100 -11.13 -17.93 -1.35
CA MET A 100 -10.05 -17.05 -1.77
C MET A 100 -10.46 -15.59 -1.64
N GLN A 101 -9.55 -14.79 -1.11
CA GLN A 101 -9.70 -13.35 -0.95
C GLN A 101 -8.44 -12.66 -1.45
N TYR A 102 -8.64 -11.56 -2.17
CA TYR A 102 -7.60 -10.69 -2.67
C TYR A 102 -7.65 -9.37 -1.92
N GLU A 103 -6.50 -8.88 -1.50
CA GLU A 103 -6.41 -7.60 -0.80
C GLU A 103 -5.41 -6.68 -1.46
N GLY A 104 -5.74 -5.39 -1.52
CA GLY A 104 -4.81 -4.33 -1.85
C GLY A 104 -4.47 -3.55 -0.59
N GLU A 105 -3.20 -3.31 -0.36
CA GLU A 105 -2.70 -2.58 0.80
C GLU A 105 -1.64 -1.58 0.39
N CYS A 106 -1.47 -0.52 1.19
CA CYS A 106 -0.52 0.53 0.94
C CYS A 106 0.46 0.65 2.10
N TYR A 107 1.73 0.75 1.80
CA TYR A 107 2.81 0.73 2.78
C TYR A 107 3.75 1.89 2.55
N ILE A 108 4.26 2.43 3.65
CA ILE A 108 5.30 3.44 3.63
C ILE A 108 6.60 2.88 4.20
N ALA A 109 7.71 3.23 3.55
CA ALA A 109 9.02 2.73 3.91
C ALA A 109 10.10 3.75 3.57
N TYR A 110 11.29 3.54 4.14
CA TYR A 110 12.50 4.22 3.71
C TYR A 110 13.42 3.25 2.98
N LYS A 111 13.87 3.67 1.81
CA LYS A 111 14.94 3.04 1.05
C LYS A 111 16.22 3.85 1.28
N ARG A 112 17.04 3.38 2.21
CA ARG A 112 18.42 3.86 2.44
C ARG A 112 19.39 2.79 1.94
N ASN A 113 20.22 2.24 2.83
CA ASN A 113 21.06 1.08 2.52
C ASN A 113 20.21 -0.21 2.40
N ASN A 114 19.11 -0.28 3.16
CA ASN A 114 18.11 -1.35 3.11
C ASN A 114 16.69 -0.74 3.02
N ILE A 115 15.70 -1.58 2.74
CA ILE A 115 14.28 -1.20 2.84
C ILE A 115 13.85 -1.37 4.28
N GLU A 116 13.41 -0.27 4.89
CA GLU A 116 12.88 -0.24 6.24
C GLU A 116 11.38 0.05 6.18
N PHE A 117 10.55 -0.95 6.49
CA PHE A 117 9.12 -0.74 6.63
C PHE A 117 8.83 0.09 7.88
N PHE A 118 7.96 1.08 7.71
CA PHE A 118 7.47 1.89 8.81
C PHE A 118 6.08 1.44 9.20
N ASP A 119 5.14 1.52 8.26
CA ASP A 119 3.77 1.12 8.54
C ASP A 119 2.97 0.78 7.30
N LYS A 120 1.85 0.11 7.54
CA LYS A 120 0.75 -0.02 6.60
C LYS A 120 -0.18 1.18 6.80
N LEU A 121 -0.50 1.89 5.72
CA LEU A 121 -1.50 2.94 5.77
C LEU A 121 -2.89 2.36 6.04
N LYS A 122 -3.74 3.15 6.70
CA LYS A 122 -5.01 2.72 7.31
C LYS A 122 -5.93 1.93 6.38
N TYR A 123 -6.09 2.40 5.15
CA TYR A 123 -7.08 1.85 4.22
C TYR A 123 -6.50 0.68 3.43
N SER A 124 -7.31 -0.35 3.24
CA SER A 124 -7.07 -1.47 2.34
C SER A 124 -8.27 -1.66 1.43
N SER A 125 -8.09 -2.43 0.36
CA SER A 125 -9.16 -2.93 -0.49
C SER A 125 -9.27 -4.44 -0.34
N THR A 126 -10.47 -4.97 -0.52
CA THR A 126 -10.74 -6.41 -0.49
C THR A 126 -11.62 -6.77 -1.68
N SER A 127 -11.32 -7.88 -2.34
CA SER A 127 -12.12 -8.46 -3.42
C SER A 127 -12.10 -9.98 -3.34
N THR A 128 -13.22 -10.63 -3.63
CA THR A 128 -13.31 -12.09 -3.84
C THR A 128 -13.25 -12.46 -5.33
N GLU A 129 -13.20 -11.47 -6.21
CA GLU A 129 -13.22 -11.65 -7.66
C GLU A 129 -11.82 -11.89 -8.22
N SER A 130 -10.90 -10.93 -8.01
CA SER A 130 -9.55 -10.98 -8.58
C SER A 130 -8.56 -10.01 -7.93
N LEU A 131 -7.26 -10.22 -8.20
CA LEU A 131 -6.19 -9.29 -7.84
C LEU A 131 -6.30 -7.97 -8.59
N GLU A 132 -6.77 -8.01 -9.84
CA GLU A 132 -6.96 -6.83 -10.68
C GLU A 132 -8.00 -5.89 -10.05
N LYS A 133 -9.08 -6.45 -9.49
CA LYS A 133 -10.11 -5.65 -8.82
C LYS A 133 -9.58 -5.04 -7.52
N ALA A 134 -8.84 -5.81 -6.74
CA ALA A 134 -8.16 -5.30 -5.55
C ALA A 134 -7.18 -4.15 -5.89
N SER A 135 -6.41 -4.30 -6.98
CA SER A 135 -5.52 -3.26 -7.52
C SER A 135 -6.27 -1.99 -7.92
N GLU A 136 -7.35 -2.12 -8.70
CA GLU A 136 -8.17 -0.98 -9.11
C GLU A 136 -8.67 -0.19 -7.89
N MET A 137 -9.19 -0.89 -6.89
CA MET A 137 -9.73 -0.30 -5.67
C MET A 137 -8.65 0.39 -4.83
N ILE A 138 -7.49 -0.26 -4.60
CA ILE A 138 -6.43 0.34 -3.78
C ILE A 138 -5.81 1.56 -4.46
N ARG A 139 -5.67 1.53 -5.79
CA ARG A 139 -5.25 2.69 -6.58
C ARG A 139 -6.26 3.82 -6.49
N ARG A 140 -7.57 3.52 -6.53
CA ARG A 140 -8.62 4.54 -6.35
C ARG A 140 -8.56 5.19 -4.97
N ILE A 141 -8.29 4.41 -3.91
CA ILE A 141 -8.14 4.93 -2.55
C ILE A 141 -6.93 5.87 -2.46
N TYR A 142 -5.76 5.43 -2.92
CA TYR A 142 -4.50 6.12 -2.63
C TYR A 142 -3.99 7.08 -3.70
N LEU A 143 -4.50 6.97 -4.93
CA LEU A 143 -4.16 7.83 -6.07
C LEU A 143 -5.35 8.67 -6.55
N GLY A 144 -6.56 8.38 -6.05
CA GLY A 144 -7.77 9.12 -6.35
C GLY A 144 -7.93 10.39 -5.52
N GLU A 145 -9.18 10.70 -5.17
CA GLU A 145 -9.59 11.99 -4.60
C GLU A 145 -9.07 12.26 -3.17
N MET A 146 -8.81 13.53 -2.89
CA MET A 146 -8.13 14.09 -1.71
C MET A 146 -8.85 13.90 -0.34
N ASN A 147 -9.89 13.06 -0.27
CA ASN A 147 -10.71 12.84 0.94
C ASN A 147 -10.79 11.37 1.41
N ASN A 148 -10.20 10.41 0.67
CA ASN A 148 -10.27 8.98 1.02
C ASN A 148 -9.11 8.48 1.87
N ILE A 149 -8.15 9.34 2.20
CA ILE A 149 -6.95 9.00 2.97
C ILE A 149 -6.91 9.93 4.19
N GLU A 150 -6.49 9.43 5.35
CA GLU A 150 -6.10 10.29 6.47
C GLU A 150 -4.88 11.08 6.03
N GLY A 151 -5.14 12.26 5.47
CA GLY A 151 -4.16 13.03 4.74
C GLY A 151 -4.86 13.81 3.64
N LYS A 152 -4.66 15.12 3.65
CA LYS A 152 -5.21 16.06 2.66
C LYS A 152 -4.74 15.78 1.22
N TYR A 153 -3.79 14.87 1.03
CA TYR A 153 -3.00 14.70 -0.19
C TYR A 153 -2.90 13.21 -0.56
N ASN A 154 -3.10 12.87 -1.83
CA ASN A 154 -2.86 11.53 -2.36
C ASN A 154 -1.36 11.28 -2.60
N ILE A 155 -0.95 10.04 -2.88
CA ILE A 155 0.49 9.69 -3.02
C ILE A 155 1.16 10.43 -4.20
N ASN A 156 0.37 10.77 -5.23
CA ASN A 156 0.88 11.49 -6.39
C ASN A 156 1.08 12.99 -6.14
N ASP A 157 0.64 13.51 -5.00
CA ASP A 157 0.85 14.89 -4.58
C ASP A 157 2.17 15.02 -3.80
N THR A 158 3.04 15.94 -4.21
CA THR A 158 4.33 16.19 -3.56
C THR A 158 4.18 16.54 -2.07
N ARG A 159 3.07 17.16 -1.66
CA ARG A 159 2.80 17.54 -0.27
C ARG A 159 2.48 16.34 0.62
N PHE A 160 2.04 15.22 0.06
CA PHE A 160 1.89 13.97 0.80
C PHE A 160 3.21 13.53 1.45
N TRP A 161 4.32 13.73 0.75
CA TRP A 161 5.63 13.24 1.16
C TRP A 161 6.20 13.95 2.38
N ASP A 162 5.71 15.16 2.68
CA ASP A 162 6.09 15.93 3.87
C ASP A 162 4.91 16.11 4.83
N SER A 163 3.82 15.35 4.62
CA SER A 163 2.65 15.37 5.48
C SER A 163 2.85 14.57 6.77
N ARG A 164 1.94 14.78 7.72
CA ARG A 164 1.94 14.17 9.06
C ARG A 164 1.89 12.64 9.05
N VAL A 165 1.44 12.01 7.96
CA VAL A 165 1.40 10.54 7.81
C VAL A 165 2.75 9.88 8.09
N TRP A 166 3.86 10.55 7.76
CA TRP A 166 5.21 10.04 7.99
C TRP A 166 5.64 10.12 9.46
N GLN A 167 5.15 11.14 10.17
CA GLN A 167 5.38 11.28 11.60
C GLN A 167 4.55 10.25 12.38
N GLU A 168 3.28 10.10 12.04
CA GLU A 168 2.37 9.14 12.67
C GLU A 168 2.87 7.71 12.50
N ALA A 169 3.34 7.33 11.31
CA ALA A 169 3.93 6.01 11.09
C ALA A 169 5.21 5.77 11.91
N LYS A 170 6.00 6.82 12.18
CA LYS A 170 7.16 6.71 13.06
C LYS A 170 6.73 6.48 14.51
N GLU A 171 5.75 7.24 14.98
CA GLU A 171 5.17 7.11 16.33
C GLU A 171 4.54 5.72 16.53
N MET A 172 3.81 5.20 15.54
CA MET A 172 3.23 3.85 15.60
C MET A 172 4.30 2.77 15.66
N LYS A 173 5.38 2.90 14.88
CA LYS A 173 6.51 1.96 14.92
C LYS A 173 7.21 1.97 16.28
N GLU A 174 7.45 3.15 16.84
CA GLU A 174 8.05 3.30 18.17
C GLU A 174 7.13 2.73 19.26
N GLY A 175 5.83 2.96 19.17
CA GLY A 175 4.82 2.38 20.06
C GLY A 175 4.73 0.85 19.98
N ARG A 176 4.82 0.26 18.79
CA ARG A 176 4.90 -1.22 18.65
C ARG A 176 6.16 -1.77 19.30
N LYS A 177 7.30 -1.10 19.11
CA LYS A 177 8.57 -1.52 19.72
C LYS A 177 8.52 -1.48 21.24
N SER A 178 8.00 -0.40 21.82
CA SER A 178 7.87 -0.29 23.27
C SER A 178 6.88 -1.32 23.85
N PHE A 179 5.79 -1.60 23.14
CA PHE A 179 4.86 -2.66 23.53
C PHE A 179 5.50 -4.05 23.51
N GLU A 180 6.27 -4.40 22.47
CA GLU A 180 6.98 -5.69 22.39
C GLU A 180 8.08 -5.83 23.44
N GLU A 181 8.75 -4.74 23.82
CA GLU A 181 9.70 -4.72 24.93
C GLU A 181 8.97 -4.94 26.27
N MET A 182 7.87 -4.23 26.50
CA MET A 182 7.04 -4.38 27.70
C MET A 182 6.50 -5.80 27.84
N LYS A 183 6.05 -6.42 26.75
CA LYS A 183 5.60 -7.83 26.74
C LYS A 183 6.69 -8.80 27.18
N LYS A 184 7.96 -8.52 26.84
CA LYS A 184 9.11 -9.36 27.22
C LYS A 184 9.53 -9.15 28.67
N THR A 185 9.50 -7.91 29.16
CA THR A 185 9.98 -7.58 30.51
C THR A 185 8.90 -7.67 31.58
N HIS A 186 7.63 -7.49 31.20
CA HIS A 186 6.44 -7.46 32.05
C HIS A 186 5.28 -8.24 31.41
N PRO A 187 5.43 -9.57 31.23
CA PRO A 187 4.38 -10.38 30.62
C PRO A 187 3.04 -10.29 31.37
N GLU A 188 3.06 -10.06 32.68
CA GLU A 188 1.88 -9.87 33.54
C GLU A 188 1.01 -8.65 33.16
N ASN A 189 1.58 -7.66 32.47
CA ASN A 189 0.88 -6.46 32.04
C ASN A 189 0.20 -6.62 30.67
N VAL A 190 0.35 -7.80 30.04
CA VAL A 190 -0.25 -8.10 28.74
C VAL A 190 -1.41 -9.05 28.96
N TYR A 191 -2.62 -8.60 28.63
CA TYR A 191 -3.82 -9.43 28.71
C TYR A 191 -3.66 -10.73 27.91
N ASP A 192 -3.70 -11.88 28.60
CA ASP A 192 -3.84 -13.20 27.98
C ASP A 192 -5.32 -13.60 27.94
N PRO A 193 -5.93 -13.76 26.75
CA PRO A 193 -7.31 -14.24 26.64
C PRO A 193 -7.52 -15.68 27.16
N ASN A 194 -6.46 -16.42 27.49
CA ASN A 194 -6.52 -17.76 28.08
C ASN A 194 -6.36 -17.80 29.60
N ASP A 195 -6.19 -16.66 30.29
CA ASP A 195 -6.16 -16.58 31.77
C ASP A 195 -7.57 -16.75 32.41
N ARG A 196 -8.41 -17.62 31.84
CA ARG A 196 -9.76 -17.95 32.35
C ARG A 196 -9.87 -19.40 32.74
#